data_AF-A0A2V6X385-F1
#
_entry.id   AF-A0A2V6X385-F1
#
_cell.length_a   1.000
_cell.length_b   1.000
_cell.length_c   1.000
_cell.angle_alpha   90.00
_cell.angle_beta   90.00
_cell.angle_gamma   90.00
#
_symmetry.space_group_name_H-M   'P 1'
#
loop_
_entity.id
_entity.type
_entity.pdbx_description
1 polymer ?
#
loop_
_entity_poly.entity_id
_entity_poly.type
_entity_poly.pdbx_seq_one_letter_code
_entity_poly.pdbx_strand_id
1 'polypeptide(L)'
;MPVRFLGHAVLKVRNRGRAEAFYHDVLGLPVAARSDELRMTFFTLGRHHDLAILEVGEDAPGADPKGVGLFHVAFNVGDTLDDLRSMKARLDAHGITIQR
;
A
#
# COMPACT_ATOMS: atom_id res chain seq x y z
N MET A 1 9.15 0.75 -29.14
CA MET A 1 8.10 1.61 -28.54
C MET A 1 8.49 1.92 -27.11
N PRO A 2 8.36 3.18 -26.64
CA PRO A 2 8.71 3.55 -25.27
C PRO A 2 7.65 3.09 -24.24
N VAL A 3 8.00 3.19 -22.96
CA VAL A 3 7.11 2.94 -21.81
C VAL A 3 5.89 3.88 -21.87
N ARG A 4 4.68 3.36 -21.58
CA ARG A 4 3.42 4.13 -21.64
C ARG A 4 2.87 4.55 -20.27
N PHE A 5 3.04 3.73 -19.24
CA PHE A 5 2.62 4.03 -17.87
C PHE A 5 3.32 3.09 -16.88
N LEU A 6 3.33 3.44 -15.60
CA LEU A 6 3.78 2.56 -14.52
C LEU A 6 2.66 1.60 -14.10
N GLY A 7 2.93 0.30 -14.16
CA GLY A 7 1.93 -0.74 -13.89
C GLY A 7 1.58 -0.87 -12.40
N HIS A 8 2.53 -1.29 -11.58
CA HIS A 8 2.28 -1.66 -10.19
C HIS A 8 3.52 -1.45 -9.31
N ALA A 9 3.33 -1.49 -8.00
CA ALA A 9 4.41 -1.58 -7.02
C ALA A 9 4.21 -2.81 -6.12
N VAL A 10 5.31 -3.43 -5.69
CA VAL A 10 5.30 -4.53 -4.71
C VAL A 10 6.10 -4.09 -3.49
N LEU A 11 5.47 -4.09 -2.32
CA LEU A 11 6.09 -3.71 -1.05
C LEU A 11 6.41 -4.94 -0.22
N LYS A 12 7.65 -5.07 0.22
CA LYS A 12 8.02 -6.06 1.23
C LYS A 12 7.49 -5.59 2.59
N VAL A 13 6.76 -6.46 3.28
CA VAL A 13 6.18 -6.20 4.59
C VAL A 13 6.57 -7.30 5.57
N ARG A 14 6.69 -6.97 6.85
CA ARG A 14 6.98 -7.96 7.89
C ARG A 14 5.83 -8.94 8.12
N ASN A 15 4.61 -8.41 8.11
CA ASN A 15 3.38 -9.13 8.39
C ASN A 15 2.30 -8.73 7.38
N ARG A 16 1.80 -9.71 6.63
CA ARG A 16 0.77 -9.55 5.61
C ARG A 16 -0.56 -9.13 6.22
N GLY A 17 -0.96 -9.73 7.34
CA GLY A 17 -2.23 -9.41 8.01
C GLY A 17 -2.29 -7.95 8.48
N ARG A 18 -1.23 -7.46 9.14
CA ARG A 18 -1.12 -6.07 9.56
C ARG A 18 -1.08 -5.10 8.37
N ALA A 19 -0.35 -5.44 7.33
CA ALA A 19 -0.30 -4.61 6.12
C ALA A 19 -1.64 -4.62 5.39
N GLU A 20 -2.33 -5.75 5.32
CA GLU A 20 -3.67 -5.87 4.73
C GLU A 20 -4.69 -5.06 5.53
N ALA A 21 -4.68 -5.12 6.86
CA ALA A 21 -5.55 -4.29 7.69
C ALA A 21 -5.35 -2.79 7.39
N PHE A 22 -4.12 -2.35 7.12
CA PHE A 22 -3.87 -0.98 6.71
C PHE A 22 -4.34 -0.68 5.28
N TYR A 23 -3.88 -1.45 4.29
CA TYR A 23 -4.16 -1.15 2.88
C TYR A 23 -5.63 -1.42 2.49
N HIS A 24 -6.24 -2.48 3.02
CA HIS A 24 -7.63 -2.83 2.76
C HIS A 24 -8.58 -2.09 3.70
N ASP A 25 -8.48 -2.31 5.02
CA ASP A 25 -9.51 -1.84 5.95
C ASP A 25 -9.39 -0.33 6.17
N VAL A 26 -8.17 0.19 6.34
CA VAL A 26 -7.95 1.62 6.59
C VAL A 26 -7.95 2.44 5.30
N LEU A 27 -7.16 2.09 4.30
CA LEU A 27 -7.10 2.86 3.04
C LEU A 27 -8.21 2.52 2.04
N GLY A 28 -8.92 1.39 2.23
CA GLY A 28 -10.04 1.01 1.38
C GLY A 28 -9.64 0.34 0.06
N LEU A 29 -8.40 -0.12 -0.10
CA LEU A 29 -7.99 -0.81 -1.34
C LEU A 29 -8.69 -2.17 -1.46
N PRO A 30 -9.42 -2.44 -2.55
CA PRO A 30 -10.00 -3.75 -2.80
C PRO A 30 -8.93 -4.83 -2.95
N VAL A 31 -9.13 -5.98 -2.28
CA VAL A 31 -8.29 -7.16 -2.47
C VAL A 31 -8.70 -7.86 -3.76
N ALA A 32 -7.77 -7.99 -4.70
CA ALA A 32 -7.95 -8.73 -5.96
C ALA A 32 -7.69 -10.22 -5.76
N ALA A 33 -6.64 -10.57 -5.02
CA ALA A 33 -6.23 -11.95 -4.78
C ALA A 33 -5.34 -12.06 -3.55
N ARG A 34 -5.27 -13.27 -2.97
CA ARG A 34 -4.30 -13.66 -1.95
C ARG A 34 -3.58 -14.92 -2.43
N SER A 35 -2.28 -15.00 -2.18
CA SER A 35 -1.46 -16.20 -2.45
C SER A 35 -0.71 -16.57 -1.19
N ASP A 36 -1.04 -17.72 -0.60
CA ASP A 36 -0.35 -18.21 0.58
C ASP A 36 1.01 -18.82 0.24
N GLU A 37 1.12 -19.48 -0.92
CA GLU A 37 2.38 -20.01 -1.46
C GLU A 37 3.46 -18.92 -1.59
N LEU A 38 3.07 -17.76 -2.16
CA LEU A 38 3.97 -16.62 -2.32
C LEU A 38 4.00 -15.71 -1.09
N ARG A 39 3.12 -15.94 -0.10
CA ARG A 39 2.85 -15.03 1.04
C ARG A 39 2.56 -13.60 0.59
N MET A 40 1.69 -13.44 -0.40
CA MET A 40 1.33 -12.15 -1.00
C MET A 40 -0.17 -11.84 -0.88
N THR A 41 -0.49 -10.55 -0.84
CA THR A 41 -1.84 -10.01 -1.11
C THR A 41 -1.74 -8.99 -2.24
N PHE A 42 -2.67 -9.06 -3.19
CA PHE A 42 -2.75 -8.19 -4.36
C PHE A 42 -3.98 -7.29 -4.24
N PHE A 43 -3.81 -5.99 -4.51
CA PHE A 43 -4.86 -4.98 -4.48
C PHE A 43 -5.09 -4.40 -5.88
N THR A 44 -6.31 -3.95 -6.17
CA THR A 44 -6.68 -3.37 -7.47
C THR A 44 -7.49 -2.09 -7.34
N LEU A 45 -7.23 -1.15 -8.24
CA LEU A 45 -7.99 0.06 -8.52
C LEU A 45 -8.54 0.05 -9.95
N GLY A 46 -8.71 -1.14 -10.55
CA GLY A 46 -9.24 -1.34 -11.91
C GLY A 46 -8.24 -1.91 -12.92
N ARG A 47 -7.00 -2.23 -12.51
CA ARG A 47 -6.01 -2.96 -13.33
C ARG A 47 -5.72 -4.34 -12.73
N HIS A 48 -4.95 -5.20 -13.43
CA HIS A 48 -4.67 -6.58 -12.99
C HIS A 48 -4.17 -6.68 -11.54
N HIS A 49 -3.30 -5.77 -11.11
CA HIS A 49 -3.00 -5.42 -9.71
C HIS A 49 -2.23 -4.09 -9.69
N ASP A 50 -2.61 -3.17 -8.81
CA ASP A 50 -2.00 -1.84 -8.70
C ASP A 50 -0.93 -1.79 -7.60
N LEU A 51 -1.18 -2.54 -6.52
CA LEU A 51 -0.30 -2.70 -5.38
C LEU A 51 -0.27 -4.18 -4.99
N ALA A 52 0.89 -4.69 -4.59
CA ALA A 52 0.97 -5.96 -3.87
C ALA A 52 1.84 -5.80 -2.62
N ILE A 53 1.56 -6.62 -1.62
CA ILE A 53 2.40 -6.78 -0.44
C ILE A 53 2.97 -8.20 -0.40
N LEU A 54 4.25 -8.33 -0.05
CA LEU A 54 4.99 -9.59 0.08
C LEU A 54 5.51 -9.73 1.51
N GLU A 55 5.06 -10.77 2.22
CA GLU A 55 5.53 -11.04 3.58
C GLU A 55 6.95 -11.60 3.60
N VAL A 56 7.85 -10.96 4.35
CA VAL A 56 9.24 -11.39 4.50
C VAL A 56 9.59 -11.86 5.92
N GLY A 57 8.61 -11.88 6.83
CA GLY A 57 8.76 -12.32 8.22
C GLY A 57 8.92 -11.17 9.22
N GLU A 58 8.50 -11.40 10.45
CA GLU A 58 8.48 -10.38 11.53
C GLU A 58 9.87 -9.81 11.85
N ASP A 59 10.90 -10.66 11.77
CA ASP A 59 12.28 -10.30 12.11
C ASP A 59 13.05 -9.67 10.94
N ALA A 60 12.40 -9.42 9.80
CA ALA A 60 13.07 -8.83 8.64
C ALA A 60 13.64 -7.44 8.98
N PRO A 61 14.89 -7.14 8.58
CA PRO A 61 15.50 -5.84 8.82
C PRO A 61 14.70 -4.72 8.14
N GLY A 62 14.71 -3.53 8.74
CA GLY A 62 14.11 -2.35 8.13
C GLY A 62 14.86 -1.94 6.85
N ALA A 63 14.21 -1.15 5.99
CA ALA A 63 14.89 -0.53 4.86
C ALA A 63 15.99 0.42 5.37
N ASP A 64 17.16 0.39 4.73
CA ASP A 64 18.23 1.36 5.00
C ASP A 64 17.81 2.75 4.46
N PRO A 65 17.67 3.78 5.32
CA PRO A 65 17.26 5.11 4.89
C PRO A 65 18.24 5.79 3.93
N LYS A 66 19.50 5.34 3.87
CA LYS A 66 20.54 5.85 2.97
C LYS A 66 20.87 4.87 1.83
N GLY A 67 20.24 3.70 1.82
CA GLY A 67 20.42 2.68 0.82
C GLY A 67 19.61 2.95 -0.45
N VAL A 68 19.97 2.26 -1.53
CA VAL A 68 19.13 2.22 -2.73
C VAL A 68 17.80 1.53 -2.44
N GLY A 69 16.71 1.99 -3.05
CA GLY A 69 15.38 1.42 -2.84
C GLY A 69 14.26 2.35 -3.26
N LEU A 70 13.04 2.02 -2.82
CA LEU A 70 11.86 2.83 -3.03
C LEU A 70 11.81 3.95 -2.00
N PHE A 71 11.76 5.21 -2.46
CA PHE A 71 11.66 6.36 -1.56
C PHE A 71 10.24 6.53 -1.00
N HIS A 72 9.22 6.63 -1.86
CA HIS A 72 7.81 6.65 -1.44
C HIS A 72 6.87 6.13 -2.53
N VAL A 73 5.65 5.79 -2.12
CA VAL A 73 4.47 5.60 -2.97
C VAL A 73 3.39 6.54 -2.47
N ALA A 74 2.75 7.27 -3.38
CA ALA A 74 1.62 8.12 -3.06
C ALA A 74 0.35 7.56 -3.73
N PHE A 75 -0.76 7.63 -3.01
CA PHE A 75 -2.07 7.25 -3.51
C PHE A 75 -2.89 8.50 -3.76
N ASN A 76 -3.49 8.59 -4.95
CA ASN A 76 -4.50 9.62 -5.19
C ASN A 76 -5.80 9.23 -4.49
N VAL A 77 -6.32 10.11 -3.65
CA VAL A 77 -7.55 9.89 -2.86
C VAL A 77 -8.76 10.61 -3.45
N GLY A 78 -8.56 11.41 -4.50
CA GLY A 78 -9.58 12.19 -5.19
C GLY A 78 -9.00 13.48 -5.77
N ASP A 79 -9.83 14.26 -6.45
CA ASP A 79 -9.39 15.43 -7.20
C ASP A 79 -9.65 16.75 -6.46
N THR A 80 -10.25 16.69 -5.27
CA THR A 80 -10.65 17.86 -4.49
C THR A 80 -10.04 17.88 -3.09
N LEU A 81 -10.04 19.07 -2.49
CA LEU A 81 -9.65 19.23 -1.08
C LEU A 81 -10.62 18.51 -0.14
N ASP A 82 -11.89 18.36 -0.52
CA ASP A 82 -12.89 17.66 0.30
C ASP A 82 -12.66 16.13 0.29
N ASP A 83 -12.15 15.57 -0.81
CA ASP A 83 -11.68 14.17 -0.85
C ASP A 83 -10.52 13.96 0.13
N LEU A 84 -9.56 14.88 0.13
CA LEU A 84 -8.43 14.83 1.06
C LEU A 84 -8.88 14.97 2.52
N ARG A 85 -9.82 15.87 2.82
CA ARG A 85 -10.41 16.02 4.15
C ARG A 85 -11.15 14.76 4.59
N SER A 86 -11.90 14.15 3.70
CA SER A 86 -12.65 12.92 3.96
C SER A 86 -11.70 11.76 4.25
N MET A 87 -10.62 11.61 3.48
CA MET A 87 -9.61 10.60 3.75
C MET A 87 -8.89 10.86 5.08
N LYS A 88 -8.56 12.12 5.39
CA LYS A 88 -7.98 12.47 6.69
C LYS A 88 -8.91 12.06 7.84
N ALA A 89 -10.19 12.40 7.76
CA ALA A 89 -11.17 12.05 8.79
C ALA A 89 -11.28 10.53 8.97
N ARG A 90 -11.21 9.76 7.87
CA ARG A 90 -11.14 8.30 7.90
C ARG A 90 -9.89 7.82 8.66
N LEU A 91 -8.70 8.34 8.34
CA LEU A 91 -7.46 7.99 9.03
C LEU A 91 -7.53 8.30 10.54
N ASP A 92 -8.07 9.47 10.90
CA ASP A 92 -8.26 9.87 12.30
C ASP A 92 -9.20 8.89 13.03
N ALA A 93 -10.32 8.49 12.40
CA ALA A 93 -11.28 7.54 12.97
C ALA A 93 -10.69 6.14 13.20
N HIS A 94 -9.68 5.75 12.41
CA HIS A 94 -8.91 4.51 12.61
C HIS A 94 -7.69 4.69 13.53
N GLY A 95 -7.51 5.86 14.16
CA GLY A 95 -6.43 6.13 15.09
C GLY A 95 -5.04 6.22 14.45
N ILE A 96 -4.97 6.54 13.15
CA ILE A 96 -3.70 6.66 12.43
C ILE A 96 -3.06 8.03 12.67
N THR A 97 -1.85 8.04 13.23
CA THR A 97 -1.06 9.25 13.39
C THR A 97 -0.43 9.69 12.06
N ILE A 98 -0.81 10.86 11.57
CA ILE A 98 -0.21 11.47 10.37
C ILE A 98 1.09 12.17 10.75
N GLN A 99 2.19 11.78 10.11
CA GLN A 99 3.48 12.47 10.24
C GLN A 99 3.46 13.76 9.40
N ARG A 100 3.90 14.87 10.00
CA ARG A 100 4.00 16.20 9.39
C ARG A 100 5.45 16.58 9.14
#